data_AF-A0A3Q9FKJ6-F1
#
_entry.id   AF-A0A3Q9FKJ6-F1
#
_cell.length_a   1.000
_cell.length_b   1.000
_cell.length_c   1.000
_cell.angle_alpha   90.00
_cell.angle_beta   90.00
_cell.angle_gamma   90.00
#
_symmetry.space_group_name_H-M   'P 1'
#
loop_
_entity.id
_entity.type
_entity.pdbx_description
1 polymer ?
#
loop_
_entity_poly.entity_id
_entity_poly.type
_entity_poly.pdbx_seq_one_letter_code
_entity_poly.pdbx_strand_id
1 'polypeptide(L)'
;MKQEVRIEFEELEIFRSKKRWKLYFIILAEHPSDPDKWVLTSIPNDDTGVIQLKPNAENKIYFEPKVGVGVDGLFVFNREMPKNRRLKVRVYLKHSRSNIRNVGELLSDVEKTLGDNAFGQVTDLLGRSNPWLVISKEAAQKVGSILKNVKDKDFGMLSLDEEFGKEFDNQEELDRENRFSTGDARLVWSWAIRNIDPNESVT
;
A
#
# COMPACT_ATOMS: atom_id res chain seq x y z
N MET A 1 -15.10 -13.59 18.51
CA MET A 1 -13.72 -13.40 18.03
C MET A 1 -13.73 -12.28 17.02
N LYS A 2 -12.80 -11.34 17.13
CA LYS A 2 -12.57 -10.36 16.08
C LYS A 2 -11.51 -10.92 15.14
N GLN A 3 -11.64 -10.67 13.85
CA GLN A 3 -10.63 -11.04 12.87
C GLN A 3 -9.93 -9.77 12.40
N GLU A 4 -8.62 -9.81 12.36
CA GLU A 4 -7.80 -8.82 11.69
C GLU A 4 -7.37 -9.35 10.34
N VAL A 5 -7.24 -8.44 9.38
CA VAL A 5 -6.65 -8.70 8.08
C VAL A 5 -5.46 -7.79 7.89
N ARG A 6 -4.41 -8.37 7.33
CA ARG A 6 -3.15 -7.70 7.04
C ARG A 6 -2.75 -7.94 5.59
N ILE A 7 -2.10 -6.94 5.02
CA ILE A 7 -1.45 -7.04 3.71
C ILE A 7 0.04 -6.70 3.81
N GLU A 8 0.85 -7.53 3.16
CA GLU A 8 2.30 -7.38 3.03
C GLU A 8 2.69 -7.56 1.56
N PHE A 9 3.74 -6.86 1.12
CA PHE A 9 4.32 -7.07 -0.21
C PHE A 9 5.53 -7.97 -0.06
N GLU A 10 5.58 -9.06 -0.84
CA GLU A 10 6.63 -10.08 -0.74
C GLU A 10 7.72 -9.87 -1.78
N GLU A 11 7.32 -9.56 -3.02
CA GLU A 11 8.23 -9.48 -4.14
C GLU A 11 7.82 -8.37 -5.11
N LEU A 12 8.79 -7.58 -5.58
CA LEU A 12 8.64 -6.68 -6.72
C LEU A 12 9.62 -7.04 -7.83
N GLU A 13 9.11 -7.27 -9.03
CA GLU A 13 9.93 -7.51 -10.23
C GLU A 13 9.68 -6.43 -11.28
N ILE A 14 10.76 -5.91 -11.87
CA ILE A 14 10.74 -4.86 -12.90
C ILE A 14 11.23 -5.42 -14.23
N PHE A 15 10.36 -5.42 -15.23
CA PHE A 15 10.64 -5.98 -16.56
C PHE A 15 11.34 -5.01 -17.52
N ARG A 16 11.55 -3.75 -17.08
CA ARG A 16 12.36 -2.79 -17.82
C ARG A 16 13.84 -3.18 -17.77
N SER A 17 14.64 -2.67 -18.70
CA SER A 17 16.09 -2.83 -18.64
C SER A 17 16.66 -2.33 -17.30
N LYS A 18 17.77 -2.94 -16.87
CA LYS A 18 18.48 -2.58 -15.64
C LYS A 18 18.76 -1.07 -15.58
N LYS A 19 18.27 -0.43 -14.53
CA LYS A 19 18.45 1.01 -14.28
C LYS A 19 18.69 1.26 -12.81
N ARG A 20 19.13 2.48 -12.50
CA ARG A 20 19.05 3.00 -11.14
C ARG A 20 17.58 3.27 -10.84
N TRP A 21 17.00 2.54 -9.90
CA TRP A 21 15.62 2.75 -9.47
C TRP A 21 15.58 3.41 -8.09
N LYS A 22 14.52 4.19 -7.90
CA LYS A 22 14.15 4.86 -6.64
C LYS A 22 12.64 4.72 -6.57
N LEU A 23 12.16 3.67 -5.96
CA LEU A 23 10.79 3.21 -6.10
C LEU A 23 10.00 3.52 -4.85
N TYR A 24 8.75 3.91 -5.03
CA TYR A 24 7.81 4.01 -3.93
C TYR A 24 6.43 3.62 -4.44
N PHE A 25 5.61 3.17 -3.51
CA PHE A 25 4.23 2.81 -3.73
C PHE A 25 3.33 3.89 -3.16
N ILE A 26 2.23 4.16 -3.84
CA ILE A 26 1.12 4.93 -3.28
C ILE A 26 -0.01 3.94 -3.03
N ILE A 27 -0.48 3.88 -1.79
CA ILE A 27 -1.52 2.97 -1.34
C ILE A 27 -2.80 3.78 -1.21
N LEU A 28 -3.88 3.29 -1.83
CA LEU A 28 -5.23 3.84 -1.73
C LEU A 28 -6.17 2.73 -1.28
N ALA A 29 -6.79 2.87 -0.12
CA ALA A 29 -7.64 1.85 0.49
C ALA A 29 -8.93 2.45 1.05
N GLU A 30 -9.97 1.61 1.20
CA GLU A 30 -11.20 2.01 1.88
C GLU A 30 -10.94 2.40 3.34
N HIS A 31 -11.58 3.48 3.82
CA HIS A 31 -11.45 3.90 5.21
C HIS A 31 -11.95 2.80 6.17
N PRO A 32 -11.34 2.59 7.35
CA PRO A 32 -11.68 1.46 8.20
C PRO A 32 -13.11 1.47 8.76
N SER A 33 -13.66 2.66 8.98
CA SER A 33 -14.96 2.85 9.64
C SER A 33 -15.96 3.73 8.88
N ASP A 34 -15.57 4.33 7.75
CA ASP A 34 -16.39 5.31 7.03
C ASP A 34 -16.53 4.89 5.56
N PRO A 35 -17.69 4.36 5.13
CA PRO A 35 -17.85 3.77 3.79
C PRO A 35 -17.83 4.81 2.64
N ASP A 36 -17.92 6.09 2.96
CA ASP A 36 -17.89 7.19 1.98
C ASP A 36 -16.51 7.84 1.87
N LYS A 37 -15.53 7.31 2.61
CA LYS A 37 -14.15 7.79 2.61
C LYS A 37 -13.16 6.71 2.21
N TRP A 38 -12.05 7.20 1.69
CA TRP A 38 -10.86 6.42 1.36
C TRP A 38 -9.66 7.08 2.01
N VAL A 39 -8.57 6.34 2.08
CA VAL A 39 -7.31 6.83 2.63
C VAL A 39 -6.16 6.54 1.71
N LEU A 40 -5.25 7.51 1.63
CA LEU A 40 -4.10 7.49 0.75
C LEU A 40 -2.81 7.69 1.55
N THR A 41 -1.81 6.86 1.30
CA THR A 41 -0.45 7.05 1.84
C THR A 41 0.60 6.64 0.82
N SER A 42 1.88 6.79 1.17
CA SER A 42 3.01 6.31 0.38
C SER A 42 3.96 5.46 1.23
N ILE A 43 4.53 4.42 0.60
CA ILE A 43 5.45 3.48 1.24
C ILE A 43 6.66 3.20 0.31
N PRO A 44 7.86 2.93 0.83
CA PRO A 44 8.21 2.95 2.24
C PRO A 44 8.15 4.37 2.82
N ASN A 45 8.01 4.47 4.14
CA ASN A 45 8.12 5.73 4.89
C ASN A 45 9.31 5.64 5.86
N ASP A 46 10.43 5.14 5.34
CA ASP A 46 11.72 5.13 6.04
C ASP A 46 12.48 6.44 5.78
N ASP A 47 13.73 6.53 6.25
CA ASP A 47 14.58 7.72 6.16
C ASP A 47 14.66 8.36 4.76
N THR A 48 14.50 7.56 3.70
CA THR A 48 14.57 8.07 2.32
C THR A 48 13.21 8.10 1.62
N GLY A 49 12.23 7.34 2.11
CA GLY A 49 10.91 7.21 1.51
C GLY A 49 10.92 6.53 0.13
N VAL A 50 12.03 5.90 -0.27
CA VAL A 50 12.17 5.20 -1.54
C VAL A 50 13.05 3.95 -1.44
N ILE A 51 12.66 2.89 -2.12
CA ILE A 51 13.49 1.70 -2.33
C ILE A 51 14.51 1.99 -3.42
N GLN A 52 15.80 1.98 -3.07
CA GLN A 52 16.87 2.28 -4.01
C GLN A 52 17.50 1.00 -4.58
N LEU A 53 17.50 0.87 -5.92
CA LEU A 53 18.21 -0.21 -6.62
C LEU A 53 19.36 0.34 -7.45
N LYS A 54 20.51 -0.33 -7.37
CA LYS A 54 21.67 -0.05 -8.22
C LYS A 54 21.48 -0.65 -9.62
N PRO A 55 22.10 -0.07 -10.67
CA PRO A 55 21.97 -0.58 -12.04
C PRO A 55 22.40 -2.05 -12.24
N ASN A 56 23.27 -2.59 -11.39
CA ASN A 56 23.72 -3.98 -11.51
C ASN A 56 22.76 -4.99 -10.85
N ALA A 57 21.82 -4.55 -10.03
CA ALA A 57 20.84 -5.40 -9.36
C ALA A 57 19.95 -6.15 -10.37
N GLU A 58 19.32 -7.24 -9.94
CA GLU A 58 18.53 -8.14 -10.80
C GLU A 58 17.14 -7.59 -11.16
N ASN A 59 16.85 -6.30 -10.93
CA ASN A 59 15.52 -5.71 -11.08
C ASN A 59 14.41 -6.47 -10.34
N LYS A 60 14.78 -7.33 -9.41
CA LYS A 60 13.93 -8.15 -8.58
C LYS A 60 14.26 -7.83 -7.13
N ILE A 61 13.22 -7.61 -6.33
CA ILE A 61 13.29 -7.25 -4.92
C ILE A 61 12.47 -8.28 -4.18
N TYR A 62 13.07 -8.94 -3.21
CA TYR A 62 12.36 -9.69 -2.19
C TYR A 62 12.34 -8.81 -0.95
N PHE A 63 11.15 -8.55 -0.43
CA PHE A 63 10.97 -7.72 0.74
C PHE A 63 11.16 -8.60 1.97
N GLU A 64 12.37 -8.62 2.51
CA GLU A 64 12.66 -9.37 3.73
C GLU A 64 12.60 -8.42 4.94
N PRO A 65 11.93 -8.80 6.04
CA PRO A 65 11.96 -8.06 7.29
C PRO A 65 13.39 -8.03 7.83
N LYS A 66 13.94 -6.83 8.05
CA LYS A 66 15.26 -6.69 8.70
C LYS A 66 15.21 -7.01 10.20
N VAL A 67 14.06 -6.77 10.85
CA VAL A 67 13.74 -7.07 12.25
C VAL A 67 12.20 -7.12 12.38
N GLY A 68 11.64 -8.16 13.02
CA GLY A 68 10.21 -8.24 13.36
C GLY A 68 9.72 -9.68 13.53
N VAL A 69 8.91 -9.94 14.57
CA VAL A 69 8.24 -11.24 14.76
C VAL A 69 6.95 -11.22 13.96
N GLY A 70 6.81 -12.13 13.01
CA GLY A 70 5.56 -12.41 12.28
C GLY A 70 5.19 -11.41 11.19
N VAL A 71 6.13 -10.63 10.65
CA VAL A 71 6.00 -9.85 9.40
C VAL A 71 7.03 -10.45 8.46
N ASP A 72 6.61 -10.97 7.31
CA ASP A 72 7.48 -11.71 6.38
C ASP A 72 7.77 -10.92 5.11
N GLY A 73 7.00 -9.83 4.88
CA GLY A 73 7.15 -8.91 3.75
C GLY A 73 7.31 -7.43 4.12
N LEU A 74 7.20 -6.55 3.12
CA LEU A 74 7.04 -5.10 3.33
C LEU A 74 5.61 -4.85 3.82
N PHE A 75 5.46 -4.60 5.12
CA PHE A 75 4.17 -4.26 5.73
C PHE A 75 3.49 -3.09 5.00
N VAL A 76 2.23 -3.30 4.60
CA VAL A 76 1.41 -2.29 3.91
C VAL A 76 0.38 -1.71 4.86
N PHE A 77 -0.48 -2.53 5.45
CA PHE A 77 -1.38 -2.16 6.55
C PHE A 77 -2.01 -3.39 7.23
N ASN A 78 -2.62 -3.20 8.42
CA ASN A 78 -3.58 -4.12 9.01
C ASN A 78 -4.85 -3.39 9.51
N ARG A 79 -5.96 -4.10 9.63
CA ARG A 79 -7.23 -3.57 10.15
C ARG A 79 -8.18 -4.68 10.58
N GLU A 80 -9.20 -4.33 11.35
CA GLU A 80 -10.33 -5.23 11.59
C GLU A 80 -11.02 -5.60 10.26
N MET A 81 -11.35 -6.89 10.12
CA MET A 81 -12.06 -7.47 8.99
C MET A 81 -13.39 -6.75 8.79
N PRO A 82 -13.67 -6.20 7.59
CA PRO A 82 -14.96 -5.56 7.33
C PRO A 82 -16.11 -6.58 7.37
N LYS A 83 -17.30 -6.12 7.76
CA LYS A 83 -18.50 -6.98 7.93
C LYS A 83 -18.89 -7.75 6.67
N ASN A 84 -18.66 -7.15 5.51
CA ASN A 84 -18.94 -7.76 4.21
C ASN A 84 -17.79 -8.65 3.69
N ARG A 85 -16.70 -8.79 4.46
CA ARG A 85 -15.50 -9.56 4.11
C ARG A 85 -14.90 -9.18 2.76
N ARG A 86 -15.00 -7.90 2.38
CA ARG A 86 -14.43 -7.38 1.13
C ARG A 86 -13.62 -6.15 1.44
N LEU A 87 -12.42 -6.07 0.86
CA LEU A 87 -11.58 -4.88 0.91
C LEU A 87 -11.21 -4.44 -0.48
N LYS A 88 -11.28 -3.13 -0.71
CA LYS A 88 -10.72 -2.54 -1.92
C LYS A 88 -9.41 -1.82 -1.64
N VAL A 89 -8.41 -2.18 -2.43
CA VAL A 89 -7.05 -1.64 -2.34
C VAL A 89 -6.51 -1.40 -3.74
N ARG A 90 -5.94 -0.22 -3.94
CA ARG A 90 -5.26 0.19 -5.17
C ARG A 90 -3.83 0.57 -4.80
N VAL A 91 -2.89 0.08 -5.59
CA VAL A 91 -1.46 0.37 -5.41
C VAL A 91 -0.94 0.97 -6.70
N TYR A 92 -0.24 2.09 -6.59
CA TYR A 92 0.48 2.69 -7.71
C TYR A 92 1.97 2.56 -7.46
N LEU A 93 2.73 2.14 -8.46
CA LEU A 93 4.19 2.12 -8.38
C LEU A 93 4.76 3.31 -9.14
N LYS A 94 5.64 4.05 -8.47
CA LYS A 94 6.31 5.22 -9.04
C LYS A 94 7.82 5.08 -8.92
N HIS A 95 8.52 5.69 -9.87
CA HIS A 95 9.95 5.91 -9.78
C HIS A 95 10.25 7.39 -9.59
N SER A 96 10.74 7.71 -8.39
CA SER A 96 11.09 9.06 -7.95
C SER A 96 12.25 9.64 -8.77
N ARG A 97 12.12 10.92 -9.13
CA ARG A 97 13.26 11.71 -9.65
C ARG A 97 14.22 12.10 -8.53
N SER A 98 13.74 12.24 -7.29
CA SER A 98 14.53 12.59 -6.10
C SER A 98 15.09 11.36 -5.38
N ASN A 99 16.17 11.54 -4.61
CA ASN A 99 16.69 10.50 -3.69
C ASN A 99 15.90 10.41 -2.38
N ILE A 100 15.11 11.44 -2.08
CA ILE A 100 14.29 11.53 -0.88
C ILE A 100 12.86 11.82 -1.33
N ARG A 101 11.90 11.09 -0.79
CA ARG A 101 10.47 11.37 -0.97
C ARG A 101 9.83 11.50 0.41
N ASN A 102 9.43 12.72 0.76
CA ASN A 102 8.67 12.94 1.98
C ASN A 102 7.19 12.60 1.72
N VAL A 103 6.64 11.66 2.51
CA VAL A 103 5.23 11.26 2.39
C VAL A 103 4.31 12.44 2.66
N GLY A 104 4.57 13.25 3.69
CA GLY A 104 3.76 14.43 4.03
C GLY A 104 3.72 15.48 2.91
N GLU A 105 4.83 15.72 2.20
CA GLU A 105 4.84 16.61 1.03
C GLU A 105 3.98 16.07 -0.11
N LEU A 106 4.12 14.77 -0.43
CA LEU A 106 3.26 14.13 -1.44
C LEU A 106 1.78 14.24 -1.06
N LEU A 107 1.43 13.92 0.19
CA LEU A 107 0.05 13.99 0.66
C LEU A 107 -0.48 15.43 0.62
N SER A 108 0.33 16.42 1.00
CA SER A 108 -0.06 17.83 0.95
C SER A 108 -0.29 18.32 -0.48
N ASP A 109 0.50 17.85 -1.46
CA ASP A 109 0.30 18.19 -2.87
C ASP A 109 -0.98 17.56 -3.43
N VAL A 110 -1.26 16.30 -3.05
CA VAL A 110 -2.50 15.60 -3.42
C VAL A 110 -3.70 16.30 -2.77
N GLU A 111 -3.63 16.63 -1.49
CA GLU A 111 -4.64 17.35 -0.72
C GLU A 111 -5.00 18.69 -1.36
N LYS A 112 -4.00 19.53 -1.68
CA LYS A 112 -4.20 20.80 -2.40
C LYS A 112 -4.90 20.63 -3.74
N THR A 113 -4.57 19.55 -4.47
CA THR A 113 -5.18 19.25 -5.77
C THR A 113 -6.63 18.78 -5.63
N LEU A 114 -6.96 18.10 -4.53
CA LEU A 114 -8.29 17.58 -4.24
C LEU A 114 -9.26 18.63 -3.69
N GLY A 115 -8.74 19.66 -3.01
CA GLY A 115 -9.55 20.72 -2.40
C GLY A 115 -10.57 20.14 -1.41
N ASP A 116 -11.84 20.49 -1.59
CA ASP A 116 -12.95 20.09 -0.70
C ASP A 116 -13.18 18.58 -0.59
N ASN A 117 -12.54 17.78 -1.47
CA ASN A 117 -12.60 16.32 -1.40
C ASN A 117 -11.54 15.68 -0.50
N ALA A 118 -10.66 16.47 0.10
CA ALA A 118 -9.71 16.02 1.10
C ALA A 118 -10.16 16.51 2.49
N PHE A 119 -10.07 15.62 3.47
CA PHE A 119 -10.53 15.85 4.85
C PHE A 119 -9.38 15.97 5.84
N GLY A 120 -8.17 16.22 5.34
CA GLY A 120 -6.95 16.32 6.15
C GLY A 120 -6.22 14.99 6.32
N GLN A 121 -5.06 15.10 6.95
CA GLN A 121 -4.17 13.98 7.23
C GLN A 121 -4.36 13.47 8.67
N VAL A 122 -4.32 12.16 8.83
CA VAL A 122 -4.44 11.46 10.12
C VAL A 122 -3.27 10.50 10.29
N THR A 123 -2.81 10.30 11.52
CA THR A 123 -1.84 9.25 11.88
C THR A 123 -2.55 8.08 12.54
N ASP A 124 -1.82 6.99 12.78
CA ASP A 124 -2.27 5.83 13.57
C ASP A 124 -3.53 5.15 12.99
N LEU A 125 -3.60 5.13 11.66
CA LEU A 125 -4.67 4.49 10.90
C LEU A 125 -4.14 3.25 10.18
N LEU A 126 -4.97 2.21 10.11
CA LEU A 126 -4.64 0.93 9.49
C LEU A 126 -3.32 0.33 10.03
N GLY A 127 -3.13 0.47 11.35
CA GLY A 127 -1.96 0.02 12.11
C GLY A 127 -0.62 0.57 11.65
N ARG A 128 -0.63 1.78 11.08
CA ARG A 128 0.60 2.56 10.81
C ARG A 128 0.55 3.91 11.47
N SER A 129 1.70 4.31 12.01
CA SER A 129 1.96 5.69 12.46
C SER A 129 2.20 6.67 11.30
N ASN A 130 2.44 6.18 10.08
CA ASN A 130 2.59 7.00 8.89
C ASN A 130 1.34 7.87 8.65
N PRO A 131 1.49 9.08 8.10
CA PRO A 131 0.36 9.91 7.76
C PRO A 131 -0.46 9.28 6.63
N TRP A 132 -1.78 9.40 6.75
CA TRP A 132 -2.77 9.02 5.75
C TRP A 132 -3.60 10.25 5.41
N LEU A 133 -3.75 10.55 4.12
CA LEU A 133 -4.70 11.55 3.66
C LEU A 133 -6.08 10.92 3.55
N VAL A 134 -7.05 11.46 4.26
CA VAL A 134 -8.45 11.03 4.17
C VAL A 134 -9.14 11.79 3.04
N ILE A 135 -9.80 11.07 2.12
CA ILE A 135 -10.41 11.65 0.92
C ILE A 135 -11.82 11.10 0.71
N SER A 136 -12.64 11.82 -0.07
CA SER A 136 -13.96 11.35 -0.47
C SER A 136 -13.86 10.15 -1.41
N LYS A 137 -14.89 9.29 -1.39
CA LYS A 137 -15.03 8.18 -2.33
C LYS A 137 -15.04 8.63 -3.80
N GLU A 138 -15.58 9.80 -4.09
CA GLU A 138 -15.52 10.40 -5.43
C GLU A 138 -14.07 10.75 -5.81
N ALA A 139 -13.32 11.37 -4.90
CA ALA A 139 -11.91 11.67 -5.13
C ALA A 139 -11.07 10.42 -5.35
N ALA A 140 -11.34 9.33 -4.62
CA ALA A 140 -10.65 8.05 -4.80
C ALA A 140 -10.69 7.55 -6.27
N GLN A 141 -11.79 7.80 -6.99
CA GLN A 141 -11.92 7.45 -8.41
C GLN A 141 -11.04 8.32 -9.33
N LYS A 142 -10.69 9.54 -8.89
CA LYS A 142 -9.89 10.52 -9.64
C LYS A 142 -8.40 10.49 -9.27
N VAL A 143 -8.01 9.80 -8.20
CA VAL A 143 -6.62 9.73 -7.69
C VAL A 143 -5.63 9.36 -8.80
N GLY A 144 -5.95 8.36 -9.63
CA GLY A 144 -5.05 7.96 -10.73
C GLY A 144 -4.73 9.09 -11.70
N SER A 145 -5.68 10.00 -11.99
CA SER A 145 -5.45 11.17 -12.82
C SER A 145 -4.61 12.23 -12.12
N ILE A 146 -4.84 12.44 -10.82
CA ILE A 146 -4.06 13.38 -10.01
C ILE A 146 -2.60 12.93 -9.93
N LEU A 147 -2.37 11.64 -9.72
CA LEU A 147 -1.03 11.05 -9.63
C LEU A 147 -0.26 11.07 -10.95
N LYS A 148 -0.91 11.33 -12.09
CA LYS A 148 -0.21 11.56 -13.38
C LYS A 148 0.47 12.93 -13.42
N ASN A 149 0.03 13.89 -12.61
CA ASN A 149 0.65 15.22 -12.53
C ASN A 149 1.93 15.22 -11.68
N VAL A 150 2.14 14.16 -10.87
CA VAL A 150 3.41 13.94 -10.18
C VAL A 150 4.47 13.66 -11.25
N LYS A 151 5.55 14.44 -11.26
CA LYS A 151 6.60 14.36 -12.30
C LYS A 151 7.34 13.02 -12.33
N ASP A 152 7.18 12.18 -11.31
CA ASP A 152 7.82 10.87 -11.21
C ASP A 152 7.36 9.91 -12.31
N LYS A 153 8.22 8.96 -12.67
CA LYS A 153 7.87 7.99 -13.71
C LYS A 153 6.82 7.02 -13.18
N ASP A 154 5.76 6.82 -13.96
CA ASP A 154 4.66 5.92 -13.63
C ASP A 154 4.90 4.48 -14.10
N PHE A 155 4.72 3.51 -13.20
CA PHE A 155 4.64 2.08 -13.54
C PHE A 155 3.18 1.60 -13.60
N GLY A 156 2.23 2.48 -13.33
CA GLY A 156 0.81 2.20 -13.39
C GLY A 156 0.24 1.77 -12.06
N MET A 157 -0.98 1.25 -12.14
CA MET A 157 -1.79 0.85 -10.99
C MET A 157 -1.97 -0.67 -10.99
N LEU A 158 -2.08 -1.23 -9.79
CA LEU A 158 -2.47 -2.59 -9.52
C LEU A 158 -3.67 -2.59 -8.56
N SER A 159 -4.63 -3.48 -8.81
CA SER A 159 -5.77 -3.74 -7.93
C SER A 159 -5.46 -4.93 -7.04
N LEU A 160 -5.59 -4.75 -5.73
CA LEU A 160 -5.38 -5.79 -4.72
C LEU A 160 -6.70 -6.09 -4.01
N ASP A 161 -7.83 -5.78 -4.65
CA ASP A 161 -9.16 -6.11 -4.12
C ASP A 161 -9.24 -7.57 -3.72
N GLU A 162 -9.83 -7.84 -2.55
CA GLU A 162 -10.01 -9.19 -2.07
C GLU A 162 -11.38 -9.37 -1.42
N GLU A 163 -11.97 -10.54 -1.65
CA GLU A 163 -13.14 -11.05 -0.95
C GLU A 163 -12.71 -12.26 -0.14
N PHE A 164 -12.71 -12.15 1.19
CA PHE A 164 -12.17 -13.17 2.08
C PHE A 164 -13.14 -14.34 2.21
N GLY A 165 -13.07 -15.28 1.26
CA GLY A 165 -13.92 -16.45 1.18
C GLY A 165 -13.44 -17.64 2.04
N LYS A 166 -13.92 -18.83 1.67
CA LYS A 166 -13.64 -20.10 2.38
C LYS A 166 -12.19 -20.56 2.24
N GLU A 167 -11.48 -20.07 1.25
CA GLU A 167 -10.06 -20.33 1.04
C GLU A 167 -9.21 -19.91 2.25
N PHE A 168 -9.68 -18.94 3.03
CA PHE A 168 -9.03 -18.52 4.28
C PHE A 168 -9.47 -19.33 5.51
N ASP A 169 -10.40 -20.28 5.39
CA ASP A 169 -10.85 -21.11 6.53
C ASP A 169 -9.76 -22.11 6.96
N ASN A 170 -8.87 -22.51 6.03
CA ASN A 170 -7.82 -23.51 6.25
C ASN A 170 -6.40 -22.96 6.05
N GLN A 171 -6.28 -21.71 5.58
CA GLN A 171 -5.00 -21.04 5.33
C GLN A 171 -5.09 -19.63 5.90
N GLU A 172 -4.28 -19.34 6.91
CA GLU A 172 -4.25 -18.02 7.56
C GLU A 172 -3.60 -16.97 6.66
N GLU A 173 -2.89 -17.38 5.62
CA GLU A 173 -2.19 -16.51 4.69
C GLU A 173 -2.29 -17.01 3.25
N LEU A 174 -2.52 -16.08 2.33
CA LEU A 174 -2.66 -16.36 0.91
C LEU A 174 -1.90 -15.35 0.06
N ASP A 175 -1.02 -15.88 -0.77
CA ASP A 175 -0.28 -15.09 -1.75
C ASP A 175 -1.12 -14.84 -3.00
N ARG A 176 -0.88 -13.68 -3.58
CA ARG A 176 -1.42 -13.23 -4.86
C ARG A 176 -0.30 -12.59 -5.65
N GLU A 177 -0.38 -12.69 -6.96
CA GLU A 177 0.53 -12.00 -7.86
C GLU A 177 -0.19 -11.42 -9.05
N ASN A 178 0.27 -10.25 -9.50
CA ASN A 178 -0.24 -9.64 -10.72
C ASN A 178 0.69 -8.52 -11.21
N ARG A 179 0.48 -8.08 -12.46
CA ARG A 179 1.23 -7.01 -13.11
C ARG A 179 0.56 -5.66 -12.92
N PHE A 180 1.38 -4.62 -12.78
CA PHE A 180 0.90 -3.25 -12.88
C PHE A 180 0.37 -2.97 -14.29
N SER A 181 -0.58 -2.04 -14.40
CA SER A 181 -1.32 -1.75 -15.64
C SER A 181 -0.46 -1.36 -16.85
N THR A 182 0.78 -0.93 -16.67
CA THR A 182 1.72 -0.65 -17.78
C THR A 182 2.40 -1.91 -18.32
N GLY A 183 2.37 -3.02 -17.57
CA GLY A 183 3.12 -4.24 -17.84
C GLY A 183 4.60 -4.16 -17.49
N ASP A 184 5.10 -3.02 -16.99
CA ASP A 184 6.53 -2.81 -16.72
C ASP A 184 7.03 -3.42 -15.40
N ALA A 185 6.12 -3.88 -14.53
CA ALA A 185 6.45 -4.49 -13.25
C ALA A 185 5.36 -5.49 -12.79
N ARG A 186 5.74 -6.41 -11.91
CA ARG A 186 4.88 -7.37 -11.21
C ARG A 186 5.09 -7.25 -9.70
N LEU A 187 4.01 -7.38 -8.93
CA LEU A 187 4.04 -7.44 -7.48
C LEU A 187 3.46 -8.78 -7.02
N VAL A 188 4.10 -9.37 -6.02
CA VAL A 188 3.56 -10.46 -5.19
C VAL A 188 3.22 -9.85 -3.83
N TRP A 189 2.03 -10.16 -3.32
CA TRP A 189 1.56 -9.70 -2.01
C TRP A 189 0.80 -10.80 -1.31
N SER A 190 0.77 -10.73 0.01
CA SER A 190 0.12 -11.73 0.86
C SER A 190 -0.97 -11.07 1.68
N TRP A 191 -2.12 -11.74 1.72
CA TRP A 191 -3.22 -11.42 2.61
C TRP A 191 -3.19 -12.40 3.78
N ALA A 192 -3.06 -11.90 5.00
CA ALA A 192 -3.10 -12.72 6.21
C ALA A 192 -4.33 -12.38 7.07
N ILE A 193 -5.02 -13.39 7.58
CA ILE A 193 -6.12 -13.26 8.55
C ILE A 193 -5.64 -13.79 9.90
N ARG A 194 -5.82 -12.99 10.95
CA ARG A 194 -5.52 -13.38 12.32
C ARG A 194 -6.77 -13.30 13.18
N ASN A 195 -6.98 -14.32 14.01
CA ASN A 195 -8.02 -14.27 15.03
C ASN A 195 -7.46 -13.53 16.25
N ILE A 196 -8.11 -12.45 16.64
CA ILE A 196 -7.80 -11.75 17.88
C ILE A 196 -8.62 -12.41 19.00
N ASP A 197 -7.92 -13.02 19.95
CA ASP A 197 -8.54 -13.43 21.20
C ASP A 197 -8.88 -12.16 21.99
N PRO A 198 -10.16 -11.92 22.37
CA PRO A 198 -10.52 -10.76 23.16
C PRO A 198 -9.83 -10.68 24.54
N ASN A 199 -9.13 -11.74 24.98
CA ASN A 199 -8.34 -11.77 26.21
C ASN A 199 -6.85 -11.45 26.02
N GLU A 200 -6.34 -11.33 24.79
CA GLU A 200 -5.00 -10.79 24.55
C GLU A 200 -5.03 -9.27 24.78
N SER A 201 -4.86 -8.91 26.05
CA SER A 201 -4.53 -7.54 26.45
C SER A 201 -3.16 -7.23 25.89
N VAL A 202 -3.06 -6.18 25.06
CA VAL A 202 -1.77 -5.61 24.66
C VAL A 202 -1.05 -5.16 25.94
N THR A 203 -0.07 -5.95 26.38
CA THR A 203 0.96 -5.53 27.35
C THR A 203 2.06 -4.77 26.65
#